data_AF-A0A6N7PFZ1-F1
#
_entry.id   AF-A0A6N7PFZ1-F1
#
_cell.length_a   1.000
_cell.length_b   1.000
_cell.length_c   1.000
_cell.angle_alpha   90.00
_cell.angle_beta   90.00
_cell.angle_gamma   90.00
#
_symmetry.space_group_name_H-M   'P 1'
#
loop_
_entity.id
_entity.type
_entity.pdbx_description
1 polymer ?
#
loop_
_entity_poly.entity_id
_entity_poly.type
_entity_poly.pdbx_seq_one_letter_code
_entity_poly.pdbx_strand_id
1 'polypeptide(L)'
;MKSFLPILFFICCCLQSSLAQQGIYIPAGGKVAISGTLPVTFWQNTLNDGLLGSAPGSNLYFLGKQWTNGTGAVLTDESAGGFTGTGGMFRFAGNTGRQTLYGGYNMAANSGGSFPNLMIDNAAGVELGDLQDASVRNNLHFQNGHFFLNGWNLSAGNITGYSDRRFVVTGTAIAGGYLYLRGNALTFPIGTDENNYAPASLQNQGATETFRARVFDNVYQYAVSGNAMPDTFIYKTWNIGRMSGRNGTPLSLSFQHMNTAESATYMASRANSFVNHFENNAWEEQITTTSTGDLSTSTMQQAATKHAVQLDAGANEYFAKATRKSIEGTKLLILRFEADRLNPGSVGLLWTTWYEVNNLRFEIERRLENETTFKKVGEVASKGTAINELRALDYNTLDLNGFRGWSYYRLKAVLRDGTILYSEIRPVPPQRDVLVFPNPNYGKFKVRVNGYLSNMGMQLTNTWGQVLRQFNIEYEADIDVTGLPAATYFLVIYHRETGVIIHKSKVVVLK
;
A
#
# COMPACT_ATOMS: atom_id res chain seq x y z
N MET A 1 -79.03 24.94 -2.51
CA MET A 1 -77.84 25.01 -1.64
C MET A 1 -78.26 24.87 -0.18
N LYS A 2 -78.36 23.65 0.40
CA LYS A 2 -78.56 23.45 1.86
C LYS A 2 -78.46 21.99 2.33
N SER A 3 -77.70 21.12 1.65
CA SER A 3 -77.58 19.69 2.05
C SER A 3 -76.16 19.11 1.98
N PHE A 4 -75.13 19.88 1.64
CA PHE A 4 -73.76 19.34 1.51
C PHE A 4 -72.85 19.62 2.71
N LEU A 5 -73.26 20.50 3.63
CA LEU A 5 -72.41 20.92 4.75
C LEU A 5 -72.27 19.88 5.90
N PRO A 6 -73.29 19.10 6.30
CA PRO A 6 -73.12 18.14 7.39
C PRO A 6 -72.38 16.86 6.96
N ILE A 7 -72.41 16.50 5.68
CA ILE A 7 -71.68 15.35 5.13
C ILE A 7 -70.17 15.66 5.04
N LEU A 8 -69.80 16.91 4.71
CA LEU A 8 -68.40 17.33 4.67
C LEU A 8 -67.76 17.39 6.06
N PHE A 9 -68.54 17.76 7.10
CA PHE A 9 -68.06 17.81 8.48
C PHE A 9 -67.85 16.40 9.08
N PHE A 10 -68.71 15.43 8.73
CA PHE A 10 -68.54 14.04 9.14
C PHE A 10 -67.32 13.37 8.46
N ILE A 11 -67.05 13.70 7.20
CA ILE A 11 -65.86 13.22 6.48
C ILE A 11 -64.57 13.88 7.03
N CYS A 12 -64.60 15.16 7.43
CA CYS A 12 -63.45 15.81 8.07
C CYS A 12 -63.16 15.31 9.51
N CYS A 13 -64.18 14.90 10.28
CA CYS A 13 -63.97 14.28 11.59
C CYS A 13 -63.52 12.81 11.51
N CYS A 14 -63.90 12.08 10.46
CA CYS A 14 -63.38 10.74 10.16
C CYS A 14 -62.00 10.75 9.47
N LEU A 15 -61.51 11.92 9.05
CA LEU A 15 -60.14 12.19 8.60
C LEU A 15 -59.21 12.62 9.75
N GLN A 16 -59.60 12.38 11.02
CA GLN A 16 -58.61 12.23 12.08
C GLN A 16 -57.76 11.01 11.73
N SER A 17 -56.64 11.30 11.06
CA SER A 17 -55.53 10.43 10.72
C SER A 17 -55.45 9.21 11.65
N SER A 18 -56.06 8.11 11.23
CA SER A 18 -55.68 6.78 11.67
C SER A 18 -54.31 6.52 11.06
N LEU A 19 -53.26 7.06 11.68
CA LEU A 19 -51.91 6.57 11.47
C LEU A 19 -51.94 5.13 11.95
N ALA A 20 -52.11 4.19 11.03
CA ALA A 20 -51.96 2.79 11.31
C ALA A 20 -50.55 2.61 11.89
N GLN A 21 -50.46 2.28 13.17
CA GLN A 21 -49.20 1.93 13.80
C GLN A 21 -48.73 0.62 13.14
N GLN A 22 -47.82 0.72 12.17
CA GLN A 22 -47.38 -0.44 11.37
C GLN A 22 -46.43 -1.38 12.14
N GLY A 23 -46.13 -1.07 13.42
CA GLY A 23 -45.21 -1.83 14.24
C GLY A 23 -45.51 -1.76 15.74
N ILE A 24 -44.64 -2.33 16.56
CA ILE A 24 -44.72 -2.26 18.02
C ILE A 24 -44.18 -0.90 18.46
N TYR A 25 -44.97 -0.18 19.26
CA TYR A 25 -44.59 1.13 19.79
C TYR A 25 -44.73 1.12 21.31
N ILE A 26 -43.64 1.47 22.01
CA ILE A 26 -43.66 1.75 23.44
C ILE A 26 -43.53 3.27 23.58
N PRO A 27 -44.61 3.99 23.94
CA PRO A 27 -44.60 5.45 23.95
C PRO A 27 -43.75 6.01 25.08
N ALA A 28 -43.37 7.28 24.97
CA ALA A 28 -42.73 8.02 26.04
C ALA A 28 -43.55 7.95 27.34
N GLY A 29 -42.87 7.62 28.45
CA GLY A 29 -43.52 7.38 29.75
C GLY A 29 -44.22 6.03 29.89
N GLY A 30 -44.40 5.29 28.79
CA GLY A 30 -44.89 3.91 28.79
C GLY A 30 -43.90 2.98 29.50
N LYS A 31 -44.44 1.98 30.20
CA LYS A 31 -43.65 0.98 30.94
C LYS A 31 -44.12 -0.41 30.56
N VAL A 32 -43.25 -1.16 29.92
CA VAL A 32 -43.44 -2.57 29.56
C VAL A 32 -42.33 -3.36 30.24
N ALA A 33 -42.64 -4.58 30.68
CA ALA A 33 -41.63 -5.49 31.19
C ALA A 33 -41.86 -6.90 30.64
N ILE A 34 -40.78 -7.59 30.30
CA ILE A 34 -40.79 -9.02 30.02
C ILE A 34 -40.22 -9.78 31.23
N SER A 35 -40.97 -10.77 31.70
CA SER A 35 -40.60 -11.60 32.84
C SER A 35 -41.02 -13.05 32.60
N GLY A 36 -40.40 -13.98 33.34
CA GLY A 36 -40.62 -15.41 33.16
C GLY A 36 -39.79 -16.01 32.03
N THR A 37 -39.97 -17.31 31.79
CA THR A 37 -39.14 -18.12 30.88
C THR A 37 -39.77 -18.33 29.50
N LEU A 38 -41.06 -18.03 29.35
CA LEU A 38 -41.75 -18.14 28.05
C LEU A 38 -41.27 -17.03 27.10
N PRO A 39 -41.00 -17.35 25.83
CA PRO A 39 -40.51 -16.38 24.88
C PRO A 39 -41.61 -15.36 24.50
N VAL A 40 -41.24 -14.09 24.45
CA VAL A 40 -42.07 -13.00 23.89
C VAL A 40 -41.57 -12.71 22.48
N THR A 41 -42.47 -12.60 21.50
CA THR A 41 -42.07 -12.39 20.09
C THR A 41 -42.64 -11.09 19.53
N PHE A 42 -41.76 -10.26 18.99
CA PHE A 42 -42.05 -9.02 18.29
C PHE A 42 -41.93 -9.27 16.78
N TRP A 43 -43.07 -9.48 16.13
CA TRP A 43 -43.15 -9.83 14.71
C TRP A 43 -42.93 -8.65 13.75
N GLN A 44 -43.20 -7.43 14.21
CA GLN A 44 -43.11 -6.22 13.40
C GLN A 44 -41.97 -5.32 13.86
N ASN A 45 -41.65 -4.30 13.06
CA ASN A 45 -40.70 -3.24 13.44
C ASN A 45 -41.08 -2.67 14.81
N THR A 46 -40.07 -2.32 15.61
CA THR A 46 -40.28 -1.86 16.99
C THR A 46 -39.67 -0.48 17.19
N LEU A 47 -40.45 0.45 17.73
CA LEU A 47 -40.01 1.75 18.23
C LEU A 47 -40.22 1.79 19.74
N ASN A 48 -39.17 2.03 20.49
CA ASN A 48 -39.22 2.23 21.93
C ASN A 48 -38.83 3.68 22.26
N ASP A 49 -39.78 4.46 22.77
CA ASP A 49 -39.56 5.80 23.36
C ASP A 49 -39.74 5.79 24.88
N GLY A 50 -40.10 4.64 25.46
CA GLY A 50 -40.40 4.47 26.88
C GLY A 50 -39.47 3.48 27.57
N LEU A 51 -39.99 2.83 28.61
CA LEU A 51 -39.26 1.83 29.38
C LEU A 51 -39.67 0.42 28.93
N LEU A 52 -38.69 -0.39 28.55
CA LEU A 52 -38.83 -1.83 28.34
C LEU A 52 -37.87 -2.57 29.27
N GLY A 53 -38.40 -3.06 30.37
CA GLY A 53 -37.67 -3.85 31.36
C GLY A 53 -37.60 -5.33 31.01
N SER A 54 -36.57 -6.01 31.47
CA SER A 54 -36.40 -7.46 31.28
C SER A 54 -35.80 -8.12 32.51
N ALA A 55 -36.32 -9.27 32.91
CA ALA A 55 -35.82 -10.05 34.04
C ALA A 55 -34.91 -11.21 33.60
N PRO A 56 -34.06 -11.77 34.49
CA PRO A 56 -33.22 -12.90 34.17
C PRO A 56 -34.04 -14.10 33.67
N GLY A 57 -33.56 -14.77 32.62
CA GLY A 57 -34.25 -15.91 31.99
C GLY A 57 -35.33 -15.54 30.97
N SER A 58 -35.74 -14.27 30.89
CA SER A 58 -36.68 -13.82 29.85
C SER A 58 -36.00 -13.77 28.47
N ASN A 59 -36.77 -14.10 27.44
CA ASN A 59 -36.31 -14.12 26.05
C ASN A 59 -37.27 -13.33 25.16
N LEU A 60 -36.78 -12.28 24.52
CA LEU A 60 -37.51 -11.53 23.50
C LEU A 60 -36.95 -11.87 22.12
N TYR A 61 -37.79 -12.40 21.24
CA TYR A 61 -37.48 -12.61 19.83
C TYR A 61 -37.95 -11.41 19.03
N PHE A 62 -37.03 -10.72 18.38
CA PHE A 62 -37.33 -9.65 17.45
C PHE A 62 -37.17 -10.16 16.02
N LEU A 63 -38.30 -10.25 15.30
CA LEU A 63 -38.39 -10.75 13.93
C LEU A 63 -38.67 -9.64 12.90
N GLY A 64 -39.02 -8.44 13.35
CA GLY A 64 -39.21 -7.27 12.49
C GLY A 64 -37.92 -6.85 11.77
N LYS A 65 -38.02 -5.96 10.78
CA LYS A 65 -36.86 -5.48 10.00
C LYS A 65 -36.02 -4.44 10.76
N GLN A 66 -36.67 -3.57 11.52
CA GLN A 66 -36.04 -2.43 12.18
C GLN A 66 -36.43 -2.33 13.66
N TRP A 67 -35.42 -2.22 14.53
CA TRP A 67 -35.57 -1.86 15.94
C TRP A 67 -35.03 -0.44 16.15
N THR A 68 -35.80 0.42 16.79
CA THR A 68 -35.42 1.79 17.10
C THR A 68 -35.63 2.11 18.57
N ASN A 69 -34.56 2.51 19.25
CA ASN A 69 -34.61 3.18 20.53
C ASN A 69 -34.58 4.69 20.27
N GLY A 70 -35.66 5.40 20.59
CA GLY A 70 -35.70 6.86 20.55
C GLY A 70 -34.95 7.49 21.74
N THR A 71 -34.96 8.82 21.81
CA THR A 71 -34.18 9.58 22.81
C THR A 71 -34.56 9.27 24.27
N GLY A 72 -35.81 8.87 24.53
CA GLY A 72 -36.32 8.50 25.85
C GLY A 72 -36.26 7.00 26.16
N ALA A 73 -35.73 6.19 25.25
CA ALA A 73 -35.73 4.74 25.37
C ALA A 73 -34.87 4.26 26.54
N VAL A 74 -35.46 3.49 27.44
CA VAL A 74 -34.75 2.84 28.54
C VAL A 74 -34.99 1.33 28.49
N LEU A 75 -33.90 0.57 28.50
CA LEU A 75 -33.90 -0.89 28.52
C LEU A 75 -33.39 -1.35 29.88
N THR A 76 -34.30 -1.56 30.83
CA THR A 76 -33.93 -1.87 32.22
C THR A 76 -33.77 -3.38 32.46
N ASP A 77 -32.93 -3.70 33.46
CA ASP A 77 -32.88 -5.02 34.09
C ASP A 77 -33.61 -5.01 35.46
N GLU A 78 -33.49 -6.10 36.21
CA GLU A 78 -34.16 -6.31 37.48
C GLU A 78 -33.54 -5.56 38.67
N SER A 79 -32.40 -4.89 38.51
CA SER A 79 -31.76 -4.19 39.62
C SER A 79 -32.52 -2.93 40.01
N ALA A 80 -32.33 -2.45 41.25
CA ALA A 80 -33.01 -1.25 41.73
C ALA A 80 -32.74 0.00 40.86
N GLY A 81 -31.56 0.07 40.24
CA GLY A 81 -31.21 1.10 39.26
C GLY A 81 -31.54 0.74 37.82
N GLY A 82 -31.84 -0.53 37.53
CA GLY A 82 -32.21 -1.03 36.20
C GLY A 82 -31.04 -1.23 35.22
N PHE A 83 -29.79 -1.13 35.66
CA PHE A 83 -28.61 -1.19 34.77
C PHE A 83 -27.47 -2.09 35.27
N THR A 84 -27.64 -2.74 36.42
CA THR A 84 -26.58 -3.51 37.09
C THR A 84 -26.97 -4.97 37.33
N GLY A 85 -28.17 -5.35 36.93
CA GLY A 85 -28.67 -6.72 36.99
C GLY A 85 -28.22 -7.55 35.80
N THR A 86 -28.72 -8.78 35.74
CA THR A 86 -28.47 -9.71 34.63
C THR A 86 -29.33 -9.38 33.43
N GLY A 87 -30.61 -9.03 33.65
CA GLY A 87 -31.60 -8.74 32.62
C GLY A 87 -31.94 -9.93 31.71
N GLY A 88 -32.82 -9.69 30.73
CA GLY A 88 -33.25 -10.69 29.75
C GLY A 88 -32.35 -10.75 28.50
N MET A 89 -32.65 -11.71 27.62
CA MET A 89 -32.01 -11.87 26.32
C MET A 89 -32.87 -11.26 25.21
N PHE A 90 -32.30 -10.30 24.47
CA PHE A 90 -32.92 -9.75 23.24
C PHE A 90 -32.32 -10.43 22.02
N ARG A 91 -33.11 -11.20 21.29
CA ARG A 91 -32.69 -12.04 20.15
C ARG A 91 -33.14 -11.40 18.85
N PHE A 92 -32.18 -10.94 18.05
CA PHE A 92 -32.42 -10.47 16.69
C PHE A 92 -32.39 -11.68 15.76
N ALA A 93 -33.58 -12.18 15.40
CA ALA A 93 -33.78 -13.49 14.77
C ALA A 93 -34.63 -13.39 13.48
N GLY A 94 -34.69 -12.21 12.87
CA GLY A 94 -35.41 -12.02 11.61
C GLY A 94 -34.81 -12.87 10.48
N ASN A 95 -35.66 -13.37 9.60
CA ASN A 95 -35.26 -14.21 8.46
C ASN A 95 -35.45 -13.53 7.10
N THR A 96 -35.99 -12.30 7.07
CA THR A 96 -36.19 -11.49 5.86
C THR A 96 -35.00 -10.55 5.59
N GLY A 97 -33.81 -11.15 5.55
CA GLY A 97 -32.54 -10.45 5.35
C GLY A 97 -32.05 -9.67 6.58
N ARG A 98 -31.04 -8.81 6.36
CA ARG A 98 -30.33 -8.07 7.42
C ARG A 98 -31.27 -7.17 8.23
N GLN A 99 -31.21 -7.22 9.55
CA GLN A 99 -32.00 -6.35 10.44
C GLN A 99 -31.26 -5.05 10.75
N THR A 100 -31.98 -3.95 10.95
CA THR A 100 -31.40 -2.65 11.30
C THR A 100 -31.68 -2.32 12.77
N LEU A 101 -30.66 -1.88 13.50
CA LEU A 101 -30.72 -1.46 14.89
C LEU A 101 -30.32 0.02 15.00
N TYR A 102 -31.27 0.85 15.41
CA TYR A 102 -31.01 2.20 15.91
C TYR A 102 -30.92 2.10 17.44
N GLY A 103 -29.68 1.96 17.95
CA GLY A 103 -29.41 1.59 19.34
C GLY A 103 -29.77 2.65 20.38
N GLY A 104 -29.83 3.93 20.00
CA GLY A 104 -30.16 5.04 20.91
C GLY A 104 -29.10 5.28 21.99
N TYR A 105 -27.86 4.81 21.76
CA TYR A 105 -26.74 5.02 22.67
C TYR A 105 -25.85 6.16 22.15
N ASN A 106 -25.24 6.90 23.08
CA ASN A 106 -24.21 7.89 22.77
C ASN A 106 -22.90 7.45 23.42
N MET A 107 -21.93 7.04 22.60
CA MET A 107 -20.65 6.53 23.11
C MET A 107 -19.85 7.61 23.86
N ALA A 108 -19.92 8.87 23.42
CA ALA A 108 -19.17 9.97 24.02
C ALA A 108 -19.72 10.38 25.41
N ALA A 109 -21.04 10.37 25.56
CA ALA A 109 -21.71 10.68 26.82
C ALA A 109 -21.90 9.45 27.73
N ASN A 110 -21.54 8.25 27.25
CA ASN A 110 -21.74 6.97 27.93
C ASN A 110 -23.17 6.82 28.52
N SER A 111 -24.17 7.16 27.72
CA SER A 111 -25.57 7.23 28.12
C SER A 111 -26.52 6.91 26.97
N GLY A 112 -27.78 6.60 27.29
CA GLY A 112 -28.81 6.21 26.34
C GLY A 112 -29.22 4.74 26.46
N GLY A 113 -29.89 4.24 25.43
CA GLY A 113 -30.38 2.86 25.39
C GLY A 113 -29.25 1.84 25.41
N SER A 114 -29.31 0.87 26.34
CA SER A 114 -28.35 -0.23 26.39
C SER A 114 -29.08 -1.55 26.66
N PHE A 115 -28.83 -2.56 25.84
CA PHE A 115 -29.43 -3.88 26.03
C PHE A 115 -28.72 -4.59 27.20
N PRO A 116 -29.43 -5.27 28.11
CA PRO A 116 -28.77 -6.08 29.13
C PRO A 116 -27.99 -7.22 28.45
N ASN A 117 -28.66 -8.03 27.63
CA ASN A 117 -28.01 -9.04 26.79
C ASN A 117 -28.62 -9.02 25.39
N LEU A 118 -27.79 -9.30 24.39
CA LEU A 118 -28.19 -9.29 22.99
C LEU A 118 -27.66 -10.55 22.30
N MET A 119 -28.49 -11.17 21.46
CA MET A 119 -28.10 -12.28 20.62
C MET A 119 -28.35 -11.97 19.15
N ILE A 120 -27.33 -12.25 18.34
CA ILE A 120 -27.42 -12.22 16.88
C ILE A 120 -27.74 -13.65 16.42
N ASP A 121 -28.96 -13.84 15.91
CA ASP A 121 -29.45 -15.10 15.36
C ASP A 121 -30.12 -14.87 13.98
N ASN A 122 -29.53 -13.95 13.21
CA ASN A 122 -29.96 -13.61 11.87
C ASN A 122 -28.82 -13.93 10.91
N ALA A 123 -29.04 -14.86 9.98
CA ALA A 123 -28.02 -15.30 9.02
C ALA A 123 -27.45 -14.15 8.16
N ALA A 124 -28.28 -13.14 7.83
CA ALA A 124 -27.86 -11.96 7.09
C ALA A 124 -27.30 -10.84 8.00
N GLY A 125 -27.31 -11.08 9.32
CA GLY A 125 -26.79 -10.23 10.38
C GLY A 125 -27.69 -9.06 10.80
N VAL A 126 -27.14 -8.27 11.72
CA VAL A 126 -27.76 -7.05 12.26
C VAL A 126 -26.82 -5.89 12.02
N GLU A 127 -27.33 -4.75 11.57
CA GLU A 127 -26.55 -3.57 11.21
C GLU A 127 -27.01 -2.34 11.97
N LEU A 128 -26.07 -1.49 12.38
CA LEU A 128 -26.41 -0.20 12.97
C LEU A 128 -26.97 0.75 11.92
N GLY A 129 -28.11 1.37 12.27
CA GLY A 129 -28.67 2.47 11.51
C GLY A 129 -27.80 3.72 11.61
N ASP A 130 -27.94 4.60 10.61
CA ASP A 130 -27.15 5.83 10.55
C ASP A 130 -27.28 6.71 11.80
N LEU A 131 -26.15 7.25 12.23
CA LEU A 131 -25.99 8.15 13.38
C LEU A 131 -26.32 7.52 14.74
N GLN A 132 -26.27 6.19 14.86
CA GLN A 132 -26.63 5.49 16.09
C GLN A 132 -25.54 4.54 16.56
N ASP A 133 -25.05 4.77 17.78
CA ASP A 133 -24.28 3.77 18.51
C ASP A 133 -25.23 2.79 19.22
N ALA A 134 -24.69 1.63 19.59
CA ALA A 134 -25.39 0.66 20.43
C ALA A 134 -24.52 0.22 21.62
N SER A 135 -25.19 -0.24 22.67
CA SER A 135 -24.53 -0.76 23.86
C SER A 135 -25.20 -2.04 24.35
N VAL A 136 -24.39 -3.03 24.70
CA VAL A 136 -24.79 -4.30 25.34
C VAL A 136 -24.05 -4.42 26.67
N ARG A 137 -24.76 -4.34 27.79
CA ARG A 137 -24.15 -4.25 29.12
C ARG A 137 -23.43 -5.53 29.53
N ASN A 138 -24.08 -6.68 29.34
CA ASN A 138 -23.61 -7.95 29.90
C ASN A 138 -23.03 -8.87 28.82
N ASN A 139 -23.87 -9.51 27.98
CA ASN A 139 -23.38 -10.47 26.98
C ASN A 139 -23.94 -10.19 25.58
N LEU A 140 -23.04 -10.06 24.61
CA LEU A 140 -23.32 -10.14 23.18
C LEU A 140 -23.02 -11.56 22.70
N HIS A 141 -24.06 -12.32 22.38
CA HIS A 141 -23.92 -13.69 21.90
C HIS A 141 -24.12 -13.79 20.39
N PHE A 142 -23.22 -14.48 19.70
CA PHE A 142 -23.36 -14.82 18.31
C PHE A 142 -23.86 -16.26 18.14
N GLN A 143 -25.13 -16.41 17.78
CA GLN A 143 -25.72 -17.69 17.38
C GLN A 143 -25.54 -17.89 15.87
N ASN A 144 -25.90 -16.87 15.07
CA ASN A 144 -25.83 -16.90 13.60
C ASN A 144 -25.65 -15.48 13.03
N GLY A 145 -24.83 -15.35 11.97
CA GLY A 145 -24.55 -14.09 11.27
C GLY A 145 -23.62 -13.12 12.01
N HIS A 146 -23.66 -11.86 11.57
CA HIS A 146 -22.70 -10.82 11.94
C HIS A 146 -23.38 -9.59 12.57
N PHE A 147 -22.60 -8.76 13.26
CA PHE A 147 -23.02 -7.44 13.73
C PHE A 147 -22.26 -6.37 12.94
N PHE A 148 -22.90 -5.69 12.00
CA PHE A 148 -22.29 -4.64 11.18
C PHE A 148 -22.36 -3.30 11.88
N LEU A 149 -21.20 -2.66 12.01
CA LEU A 149 -21.10 -1.34 12.63
C LEU A 149 -21.58 -0.22 11.72
N ASN A 150 -21.50 -0.39 10.40
CA ASN A 150 -21.91 0.62 9.40
C ASN A 150 -21.38 2.04 9.71
N GLY A 151 -20.13 2.12 10.22
CA GLY A 151 -19.51 3.39 10.59
C GLY A 151 -19.73 3.86 12.03
N TRP A 152 -20.56 3.18 12.81
CA TRP A 152 -20.95 3.55 14.18
C TRP A 152 -20.37 2.63 15.25
N ASN A 153 -20.57 2.96 16.51
CA ASN A 153 -19.87 2.30 17.61
C ASN A 153 -20.76 1.30 18.33
N LEU A 154 -20.11 0.24 18.81
CA LEU A 154 -20.74 -0.76 19.67
C LEU A 154 -19.92 -0.89 20.94
N SER A 155 -20.55 -0.80 22.11
CA SER A 155 -19.95 -1.27 23.37
C SER A 155 -20.55 -2.61 23.78
N ALA A 156 -19.72 -3.52 24.27
CA ALA A 156 -20.16 -4.79 24.82
C ALA A 156 -19.44 -5.11 26.14
N GLY A 157 -20.12 -5.80 27.05
CA GLY A 157 -19.50 -6.39 28.24
C GLY A 157 -18.62 -7.59 27.88
N ASN A 158 -19.25 -8.76 27.72
CA ASN A 158 -18.65 -9.97 27.22
C ASN A 158 -19.17 -10.31 25.81
N ILE A 159 -18.37 -11.03 25.02
CA ILE A 159 -18.79 -11.52 23.70
C ILE A 159 -18.56 -13.03 23.64
N THR A 160 -19.56 -13.78 23.15
CA THR A 160 -19.52 -15.24 23.07
C THR A 160 -20.03 -15.76 21.73
N GLY A 161 -19.70 -16.99 21.36
CA GLY A 161 -20.17 -17.63 20.13
C GLY A 161 -19.49 -17.13 18.85
N TYR A 162 -18.44 -16.30 18.96
CA TYR A 162 -17.78 -15.72 17.81
C TYR A 162 -16.77 -16.68 17.15
N SER A 163 -16.64 -16.58 15.82
CA SER A 163 -15.77 -17.39 14.95
C SER A 163 -15.55 -16.67 13.62
N ASP A 164 -14.84 -17.28 12.67
CA ASP A 164 -14.69 -16.78 11.31
C ASP A 164 -16.00 -16.67 10.52
N ARG A 165 -17.12 -17.14 11.08
CA ARG A 165 -18.47 -17.01 10.49
C ARG A 165 -19.40 -16.07 11.24
N ARG A 166 -19.00 -15.61 12.43
CA ARG A 166 -19.86 -14.87 13.34
C ARG A 166 -19.05 -13.89 14.17
N PHE A 167 -19.13 -12.61 13.84
CA PHE A 167 -18.27 -11.58 14.42
C PHE A 167 -18.83 -10.17 14.13
N VAL A 168 -18.17 -9.15 14.66
CA VAL A 168 -18.48 -7.74 14.43
C VAL A 168 -17.78 -7.22 13.17
N VAL A 169 -18.51 -6.67 12.21
CA VAL A 169 -17.95 -6.14 10.95
C VAL A 169 -17.72 -4.64 11.07
N THR A 170 -16.47 -4.21 10.94
CA THR A 170 -16.02 -2.82 11.15
C THR A 170 -15.87 -2.00 9.86
N GLY A 171 -16.07 -2.63 8.71
CA GLY A 171 -15.97 -2.01 7.38
C GLY A 171 -14.55 -2.03 6.79
N THR A 172 -14.47 -1.86 5.48
CA THR A 172 -13.21 -1.95 4.71
C THR A 172 -12.45 -0.63 4.61
N ALA A 173 -13.10 0.51 4.82
CA ALA A 173 -12.51 1.83 4.66
C ALA A 173 -11.75 2.31 5.92
N ILE A 174 -10.80 3.24 5.71
CA ILE A 174 -10.05 3.92 6.80
C ILE A 174 -10.98 4.59 7.82
N ALA A 175 -12.14 5.08 7.37
CA ALA A 175 -13.19 5.63 8.22
C ALA A 175 -14.21 4.54 8.58
N GLY A 176 -14.73 4.61 9.80
CA GLY A 176 -15.71 3.65 10.29
C GLY A 176 -15.72 3.52 11.80
N GLY A 177 -16.55 2.59 12.27
CA GLY A 177 -16.91 2.42 13.67
C GLY A 177 -15.97 1.53 14.46
N TYR A 178 -16.09 1.61 15.79
CA TYR A 178 -15.28 0.85 16.73
C TYR A 178 -16.11 -0.06 17.64
N LEU A 179 -15.51 -1.20 18.00
CA LEU A 179 -15.97 -2.03 19.10
C LEU A 179 -15.24 -1.61 20.39
N TYR A 180 -15.99 -1.25 21.42
CA TYR A 180 -15.53 -0.84 22.74
C TYR A 180 -15.74 -1.96 23.74
N LEU A 181 -14.68 -2.33 24.47
CA LEU A 181 -14.71 -3.35 25.52
C LEU A 181 -13.98 -2.84 26.76
N ARG A 182 -14.46 -3.24 27.94
CA ARG A 182 -13.85 -2.89 29.23
C ARG A 182 -13.40 -4.14 29.96
N GLY A 183 -12.13 -4.21 30.36
CA GLY A 183 -11.58 -5.39 31.01
C GLY A 183 -10.06 -5.47 30.95
N ASN A 184 -9.50 -6.57 31.46
CA ASN A 184 -8.07 -6.82 31.45
C ASN A 184 -7.64 -7.92 30.47
N ALA A 185 -8.53 -8.84 30.12
CA ALA A 185 -8.32 -9.86 29.09
C ALA A 185 -9.46 -9.73 28.08
N LEU A 186 -9.16 -9.15 26.92
CA LEU A 186 -10.16 -8.77 25.94
C LEU A 186 -9.87 -9.44 24.60
N THR A 187 -10.91 -9.93 23.94
CA THR A 187 -10.86 -10.31 22.53
C THR A 187 -11.89 -9.48 21.77
N PHE A 188 -11.45 -8.82 20.71
CA PHE A 188 -12.27 -8.10 19.75
C PHE A 188 -12.51 -9.03 18.56
N PRO A 189 -13.66 -9.73 18.50
CA PRO A 189 -14.02 -10.54 17.35
C PRO A 189 -14.50 -9.62 16.23
N ILE A 190 -13.54 -9.06 15.50
CA ILE A 190 -13.78 -8.06 14.44
C ILE A 190 -13.30 -8.57 13.08
N GLY A 191 -13.87 -8.02 12.01
CA GLY A 191 -13.47 -8.26 10.63
C GLY A 191 -13.90 -7.13 9.71
N THR A 192 -13.35 -7.07 8.50
CA THR A 192 -13.58 -5.94 7.56
C THR A 192 -14.87 -6.11 6.77
N ASP A 193 -15.23 -7.35 6.47
CA ASP A 193 -16.46 -7.78 5.80
C ASP A 193 -16.85 -9.18 6.32
N GLU A 194 -17.95 -9.74 5.80
CA GLU A 194 -18.54 -11.02 6.22
C GLU A 194 -17.59 -12.23 6.10
N ASN A 195 -16.59 -12.17 5.21
CA ASN A 195 -15.69 -13.27 4.91
C ASN A 195 -14.27 -13.06 5.48
N ASN A 196 -13.98 -11.86 5.97
CA ASN A 196 -12.64 -11.45 6.40
C ASN A 196 -12.56 -11.22 7.91
N TYR A 197 -12.59 -12.32 8.67
CA TYR A 197 -12.39 -12.30 10.11
C TYR A 197 -10.93 -11.97 10.46
N ALA A 198 -10.70 -10.91 11.23
CA ALA A 198 -9.37 -10.44 11.57
C ALA A 198 -9.33 -9.92 13.02
N PRO A 199 -9.55 -10.80 14.02
CA PRO A 199 -9.72 -10.37 15.39
C PRO A 199 -8.39 -9.90 16.01
N ALA A 200 -8.53 -9.10 17.07
CA ALA A 200 -7.42 -8.72 17.93
C ALA A 200 -7.72 -9.13 19.37
N SER A 201 -6.70 -9.48 20.16
CA SER A 201 -6.83 -9.65 21.60
C SER A 201 -5.83 -8.79 22.35
N LEU A 202 -6.15 -8.51 23.59
CA LEU A 202 -5.41 -7.61 24.46
C LEU A 202 -5.38 -8.17 25.88
N GLN A 203 -4.19 -8.20 26.47
CA GLN A 203 -4.00 -8.37 27.91
C GLN A 203 -3.44 -7.08 28.50
N ASN A 204 -4.21 -6.47 29.41
CA ASN A 204 -3.82 -5.31 30.20
C ASN A 204 -3.25 -5.79 31.54
N GLN A 205 -2.06 -5.30 31.89
CA GLN A 205 -1.41 -5.57 33.18
C GLN A 205 -1.68 -4.46 34.22
N GLY A 206 -2.40 -3.41 33.83
CA GLY A 206 -2.75 -2.26 34.68
C GLY A 206 -4.14 -2.34 35.29
N ALA A 207 -4.67 -1.17 35.67
CA ALA A 207 -6.03 -1.04 36.17
C ALA A 207 -7.06 -1.29 35.07
N THR A 208 -8.21 -1.87 35.44
CA THR A 208 -9.31 -2.16 34.51
C THR A 208 -9.82 -0.90 33.83
N GLU A 209 -9.78 -0.89 32.51
CA GLU A 209 -10.14 0.27 31.69
C GLU A 209 -10.80 -0.15 30.36
N THR A 210 -11.14 0.84 29.55
CA THR A 210 -11.83 0.66 28.28
C THR A 210 -10.84 0.78 27.12
N PHE A 211 -10.97 -0.15 26.18
CA PHE A 211 -10.23 -0.17 24.94
C PHE A 211 -11.21 -0.21 23.77
N ARG A 212 -10.76 0.29 22.63
CA ARG A 212 -11.50 0.20 21.38
C ARG A 212 -10.65 -0.44 20.31
N ALA A 213 -11.29 -1.17 19.40
CA ALA A 213 -10.60 -1.76 18.26
C ALA A 213 -11.47 -1.70 17.01
N ARG A 214 -10.80 -1.58 15.88
CA ARG A 214 -11.35 -1.89 14.56
C ARG A 214 -10.28 -2.39 13.61
N VAL A 215 -10.71 -2.95 12.50
CA VAL A 215 -9.85 -3.39 11.40
C VAL A 215 -10.43 -2.89 10.08
N PHE A 216 -9.56 -2.53 9.14
CA PHE A 216 -9.95 -2.09 7.79
C PHE A 216 -8.95 -2.62 6.75
N ASP A 217 -9.29 -2.50 5.47
CA ASP A 217 -8.50 -3.04 4.37
C ASP A 217 -7.34 -2.14 3.97
N ASN A 218 -6.31 -2.79 3.44
CA ASN A 218 -5.04 -2.20 3.01
C ASN A 218 -4.20 -1.64 4.16
N VAL A 219 -2.93 -1.45 3.85
CA VAL A 219 -1.95 -0.79 4.69
C VAL A 219 -1.49 0.43 3.92
N TYR A 220 -1.63 1.63 4.47
CA TYR A 220 -1.24 2.86 3.80
C TYR A 220 0.09 3.37 4.34
N GLN A 221 0.84 4.12 3.52
CA GLN A 221 2.15 4.67 3.88
C GLN A 221 2.14 5.40 5.22
N TYR A 222 1.09 6.16 5.51
CA TYR A 222 0.94 6.96 6.74
C TYR A 222 -0.27 6.50 7.56
N ALA A 223 -0.35 5.17 7.79
CA ALA A 223 -1.44 4.44 8.46
C ALA A 223 -2.83 4.54 7.80
N VAL A 224 -3.34 5.75 7.61
CA VAL A 224 -4.67 6.08 7.07
C VAL A 224 -4.60 7.01 5.85
N SER A 225 -3.41 7.32 5.34
CA SER A 225 -3.23 8.18 4.17
C SER A 225 -1.97 7.83 3.37
N GLY A 226 -1.84 8.42 2.19
CA GLY A 226 -0.79 8.10 1.22
C GLY A 226 -1.13 6.87 0.37
N ASN A 227 -0.14 6.35 -0.34
CA ASN A 227 -0.34 5.19 -1.21
C ASN A 227 -0.51 3.91 -0.38
N ALA A 228 -1.33 2.98 -0.88
CA ALA A 228 -1.39 1.63 -0.33
C ALA A 228 -0.03 0.93 -0.54
N MET A 229 0.44 0.25 0.50
CA MET A 229 1.70 -0.46 0.53
C MET A 229 1.56 -1.85 -0.13
N PRO A 230 2.58 -2.32 -0.87
CA PRO A 230 2.49 -3.47 -1.75
C PRO A 230 2.53 -4.83 -1.01
N ASP A 231 2.55 -5.90 -1.80
CA ASP A 231 2.34 -7.33 -1.48
C ASP A 231 3.09 -7.95 -0.28
N THR A 232 4.03 -7.24 0.35
CA THR A 232 4.71 -7.73 1.57
C THR A 232 3.85 -7.62 2.81
N PHE A 233 2.77 -6.82 2.77
CA PHE A 233 1.78 -6.71 3.83
C PHE A 233 0.60 -7.66 3.60
N ILE A 234 -0.03 -8.10 4.69
CA ILE A 234 -1.42 -8.53 4.59
C ILE A 234 -2.31 -7.30 4.40
N TYR A 235 -3.39 -7.42 3.64
CA TYR A 235 -4.27 -6.29 3.33
C TYR A 235 -5.21 -5.93 4.49
N LYS A 236 -4.69 -5.80 5.72
CA LYS A 236 -5.43 -5.36 6.90
C LYS A 236 -4.59 -4.43 7.76
N THR A 237 -5.23 -3.38 8.26
CA THR A 237 -4.70 -2.54 9.33
C THR A 237 -5.61 -2.64 10.54
N TRP A 238 -5.06 -3.04 11.68
CA TRP A 238 -5.73 -2.96 12.98
C TRP A 238 -5.49 -1.57 13.57
N ASN A 239 -6.55 -0.97 14.09
CA ASN A 239 -6.46 0.24 14.88
C ASN A 239 -6.97 -0.05 16.29
N ILE A 240 -6.07 0.10 17.27
CA ILE A 240 -6.32 -0.18 18.68
C ILE A 240 -6.15 1.11 19.46
N GLY A 241 -7.09 1.41 20.36
CA GLY A 241 -7.05 2.61 21.18
C GLY A 241 -7.29 2.32 22.65
N ARG A 242 -6.43 2.87 23.49
CA ARG A 242 -6.60 2.93 24.94
C ARG A 242 -7.30 4.22 25.35
N MET A 243 -8.46 4.14 25.99
CA MET A 243 -9.27 5.34 26.26
C MET A 243 -8.62 6.29 27.28
N SER A 244 -7.75 5.79 28.18
CA SER A 244 -6.96 6.65 29.07
C SER A 244 -5.78 7.34 28.39
N GLY A 245 -5.48 7.01 27.12
CA GLY A 245 -4.22 7.35 26.49
C GLY A 245 -3.03 6.54 27.03
N ARG A 246 -1.84 6.82 26.49
CA ARG A 246 -0.59 6.16 26.85
C ARG A 246 -0.25 6.46 28.32
N ASN A 247 0.09 5.43 29.10
CA ASN A 247 0.31 5.59 30.54
C ASN A 247 1.48 4.75 31.11
N GLY A 248 2.36 4.23 30.25
CA GLY A 248 3.55 3.49 30.68
C GLY A 248 3.31 2.03 31.05
N THR A 249 2.06 1.55 31.05
CA THR A 249 1.75 0.14 31.31
C THR A 249 1.64 -0.63 29.99
N PRO A 250 2.56 -1.58 29.70
CA PRO A 250 2.53 -2.33 28.45
C PRO A 250 1.27 -3.19 28.29
N LEU A 251 0.82 -3.32 27.05
CA LEU A 251 -0.23 -4.24 26.64
C LEU A 251 0.41 -5.41 25.91
N SER A 252 -0.09 -6.63 26.15
CA SER A 252 0.18 -7.76 25.26
C SER A 252 -0.94 -7.83 24.22
N LEU A 253 -0.62 -7.50 22.98
CA LEU A 253 -1.55 -7.49 21.86
C LEU A 253 -1.35 -8.73 21.00
N SER A 254 -2.43 -9.30 20.47
CA SER A 254 -2.35 -10.32 19.43
C SER A 254 -3.26 -9.98 18.26
N PHE A 255 -2.77 -10.22 17.05
CA PHE A 255 -3.47 -9.95 15.80
C PHE A 255 -3.54 -11.23 14.97
N GLN A 256 -4.75 -11.60 14.57
CA GLN A 256 -5.02 -12.77 13.75
C GLN A 256 -5.64 -12.36 12.42
N HIS A 257 -5.18 -12.98 11.33
CA HIS A 257 -5.80 -12.87 10.01
C HIS A 257 -6.06 -14.27 9.43
N MET A 258 -7.09 -14.39 8.59
CA MET A 258 -7.37 -15.62 7.84
C MET A 258 -6.28 -15.87 6.79
N ASN A 259 -5.82 -17.11 6.64
CA ASN A 259 -4.78 -17.44 5.65
C ASN A 259 -5.24 -17.15 4.21
N THR A 260 -6.55 -17.13 3.96
CA THR A 260 -7.17 -16.77 2.67
C THR A 260 -7.02 -15.28 2.33
N ALA A 261 -6.72 -14.42 3.30
CA ALA A 261 -6.46 -13.00 3.09
C ALA A 261 -4.98 -12.67 2.77
N GLU A 262 -4.12 -13.69 2.69
CA GLU A 262 -2.70 -13.50 2.42
C GLU A 262 -2.41 -13.34 0.93
N SER A 263 -1.51 -12.41 0.59
CA SER A 263 -0.92 -12.36 -0.75
C SER A 263 -0.07 -13.62 -1.01
N ALA A 264 0.19 -13.94 -2.28
CA ALA A 264 1.08 -15.05 -2.63
C ALA A 264 2.50 -14.87 -2.03
N THR A 265 2.98 -13.62 -1.97
CA THR A 265 4.28 -13.30 -1.36
C THR A 265 4.25 -13.55 0.16
N TYR A 266 3.20 -13.09 0.84
CA TYR A 266 3.06 -13.29 2.28
C TYR A 266 2.97 -14.78 2.62
N MET A 267 2.15 -15.53 1.88
CA MET A 267 1.97 -16.97 2.06
C MET A 267 3.29 -17.75 1.93
N ALA A 268 4.10 -17.42 0.91
CA ALA A 268 5.38 -18.06 0.67
C ALA A 268 6.44 -17.74 1.75
N SER A 269 6.32 -16.62 2.46
CA SER A 269 7.29 -16.17 3.46
C SER A 269 6.69 -16.02 4.86
N ARG A 270 5.58 -16.72 5.15
CA ARG A 270 4.85 -16.61 6.44
C ARG A 270 5.72 -16.95 7.65
N ALA A 271 6.70 -17.84 7.51
CA ALA A 271 7.64 -18.15 8.58
C ALA A 271 8.47 -16.94 9.04
N ASN A 272 8.64 -15.94 8.17
CA ASN A 272 9.40 -14.72 8.42
C ASN A 272 8.50 -13.49 8.61
N SER A 273 7.23 -13.69 8.96
CA SER A 273 6.29 -12.59 9.18
C SER A 273 6.34 -12.03 10.59
N PHE A 274 6.01 -10.74 10.69
CA PHE A 274 6.11 -9.93 11.90
C PHE A 274 5.01 -8.86 11.92
N VAL A 275 4.80 -8.25 13.09
CA VAL A 275 3.90 -7.10 13.26
C VAL A 275 4.71 -5.82 13.07
N ASN A 276 4.15 -4.87 12.32
CA ASN A 276 4.58 -3.48 12.27
C ASN A 276 3.65 -2.64 13.12
N HIS A 277 4.22 -1.65 13.78
CA HIS A 277 3.51 -0.58 14.47
C HIS A 277 3.82 0.74 13.78
N PHE A 278 2.80 1.52 13.48
CA PHE A 278 3.00 2.85 12.93
C PHE A 278 3.35 3.85 14.03
N GLU A 279 4.61 4.27 14.10
CA GLU A 279 5.12 5.33 14.99
C GLU A 279 6.05 6.26 14.19
N ASN A 280 6.25 7.49 14.66
CA ASN A 280 7.20 8.44 14.04
C ASN A 280 7.02 8.65 12.53
N ASN A 281 5.77 8.56 12.05
CA ASN A 281 5.41 8.68 10.63
C ASN A 281 5.98 7.56 9.73
N ALA A 282 6.28 6.39 10.30
CA ALA A 282 6.78 5.22 9.60
C ALA A 282 6.19 3.92 10.19
N TRP A 283 6.19 2.84 9.39
CA TRP A 283 5.90 1.49 9.88
C TRP A 283 7.18 0.89 10.45
N GLU A 284 7.20 0.66 11.76
CA GLU A 284 8.35 0.11 12.49
C GLU A 284 8.08 -1.34 12.87
N GLU A 285 9.01 -2.23 12.48
CA GLU A 285 8.96 -3.65 12.83
C GLU A 285 9.04 -3.86 14.35
N GLN A 286 8.18 -4.73 14.87
CA GLN A 286 8.13 -5.09 16.28
C GLN A 286 8.63 -6.52 16.53
N ILE A 287 9.22 -6.72 17.71
CA ILE A 287 9.56 -8.07 18.20
C ILE A 287 8.25 -8.86 18.33
N THR A 288 8.12 -9.91 17.54
CA THR A 288 6.87 -10.64 17.36
C THR A 288 7.04 -12.12 17.69
N THR A 289 6.03 -12.70 18.34
CA THR A 289 5.91 -14.16 18.49
C THR A 289 4.78 -14.69 17.62
N THR A 290 5.03 -15.80 16.92
CA THR A 290 4.10 -16.36 15.91
C THR A 290 3.53 -17.70 16.39
N SER A 291 2.22 -17.90 16.17
CA SER A 291 1.51 -19.15 16.44
C SER A 291 0.35 -19.32 15.45
N THR A 292 -0.19 -20.53 15.34
CA THR A 292 -1.49 -20.76 14.69
C THR A 292 -2.59 -20.02 15.46
N GLY A 293 -3.58 -19.47 14.74
CA GLY A 293 -4.60 -18.60 15.33
C GLY A 293 -5.77 -19.35 15.96
N ASP A 294 -6.18 -18.91 17.16
CA ASP A 294 -7.33 -19.44 17.93
C ASP A 294 -8.11 -18.31 18.64
N LEU A 295 -8.14 -17.09 18.09
CA LEU A 295 -8.94 -15.98 18.64
C LEU A 295 -10.43 -16.17 18.30
N SER A 296 -11.03 -17.25 18.80
CA SER A 296 -12.41 -17.64 18.61
C SER A 296 -12.94 -18.38 19.85
N THR A 297 -14.25 -18.32 20.09
CA THR A 297 -14.94 -19.13 21.11
C THR A 297 -15.68 -20.32 20.52
N SER A 298 -15.53 -20.57 19.21
CA SER A 298 -16.13 -21.69 18.49
C SER A 298 -15.15 -22.21 17.44
N THR A 299 -15.44 -23.37 16.85
CA THR A 299 -14.54 -23.94 15.84
C THR A 299 -14.47 -23.03 14.61
N MET A 300 -13.25 -22.70 14.18
CA MET A 300 -13.00 -21.98 12.92
C MET A 300 -13.09 -22.94 11.73
N GLN A 301 -13.63 -22.48 10.59
CA GLN A 301 -13.67 -23.27 9.36
C GLN A 301 -12.44 -23.07 8.47
N GLN A 302 -11.87 -21.88 8.50
CA GLN A 302 -10.68 -21.52 7.74
C GLN A 302 -9.47 -21.38 8.67
N ALA A 303 -8.30 -21.79 8.18
CA ALA A 303 -7.05 -21.64 8.93
C ALA A 303 -6.64 -20.17 9.04
N ALA A 304 -6.00 -19.82 10.16
CA ALA A 304 -5.59 -18.45 10.45
C ALA A 304 -4.20 -18.40 11.10
N THR A 305 -3.55 -17.26 10.97
CA THR A 305 -2.21 -16.99 11.50
C THR A 305 -2.26 -15.86 12.51
N LYS A 306 -1.71 -16.08 13.71
CA LYS A 306 -1.70 -15.12 14.81
C LYS A 306 -0.28 -14.67 15.14
N HIS A 307 -0.15 -13.38 15.44
CA HIS A 307 1.10 -12.79 15.89
C HIS A 307 0.83 -12.01 17.18
N ALA A 308 1.78 -12.03 18.11
CA ALA A 308 1.67 -11.27 19.35
C ALA A 308 2.87 -10.34 19.54
N VAL A 309 2.60 -9.17 20.11
CA VAL A 309 3.55 -8.10 20.39
C VAL A 309 3.26 -7.52 21.77
N GLN A 310 4.28 -6.97 22.43
CA GLN A 310 4.14 -6.25 23.69
C GLN A 310 4.65 -4.82 23.55
N LEU A 311 3.80 -3.84 23.83
CA LEU A 311 4.14 -2.41 23.71
C LEU A 311 3.22 -1.53 24.58
N ASP A 312 3.66 -0.31 24.86
CA ASP A 312 2.85 0.71 25.54
C ASP A 312 1.98 1.47 24.53
N ALA A 313 0.76 0.97 24.29
CA ALA A 313 -0.14 1.53 23.29
C ALA A 313 -0.90 2.77 23.82
N GLY A 314 -1.00 3.80 22.99
CA GLY A 314 -1.77 5.01 23.25
C GLY A 314 -3.24 4.95 22.80
N ALA A 315 -3.83 6.13 22.61
CA ALA A 315 -5.25 6.29 22.30
C ALA A 315 -5.64 5.93 20.85
N ASN A 316 -4.65 5.84 19.94
CA ASN A 316 -4.89 5.62 18.53
C ASN A 316 -3.65 5.03 17.83
N GLU A 317 -3.45 3.73 17.97
CA GLU A 317 -2.28 3.02 17.45
C GLU A 317 -2.66 2.14 16.25
N TYR A 318 -1.79 2.04 15.25
CA TYR A 318 -2.04 1.27 14.03
C TYR A 318 -1.03 0.15 13.85
N PHE A 319 -1.53 -1.02 13.49
CA PHE A 319 -0.74 -2.23 13.32
C PHE A 319 -1.05 -2.89 11.99
N ALA A 320 -0.02 -3.46 11.38
CA ALA A 320 -0.15 -4.24 10.15
C ALA A 320 0.84 -5.41 10.22
N LYS A 321 0.49 -6.54 9.60
CA LYS A 321 1.44 -7.65 9.50
C LYS A 321 2.13 -7.61 8.15
N ALA A 322 3.43 -7.84 8.16
CA ALA A 322 4.23 -7.96 6.95
C ALA A 322 5.11 -9.19 7.02
N THR A 323 5.65 -9.59 5.88
CA THR A 323 6.69 -10.60 5.82
C THR A 323 8.01 -10.00 5.37
N ARG A 324 9.10 -10.52 5.93
CA ARG A 324 10.40 -10.41 5.25
C ARG A 324 10.33 -11.36 4.08
N LYS A 325 10.21 -10.80 2.89
CA LYS A 325 10.50 -11.55 1.68
C LYS A 325 11.98 -11.89 1.74
N SER A 326 12.29 -13.15 2.04
CA SER A 326 13.57 -13.73 1.64
C SER A 326 13.61 -13.56 0.13
N ILE A 327 14.44 -12.65 -0.37
CA ILE A 327 14.73 -12.62 -1.80
C ILE A 327 15.63 -13.83 -2.04
N GLU A 328 15.04 -15.01 -2.07
CA GLU A 328 15.71 -16.15 -2.68
C GLU A 328 15.80 -15.85 -4.18
N GLY A 329 17.03 -15.76 -4.67
CA GLY A 329 17.34 -15.42 -6.04
C GLY A 329 17.86 -13.99 -6.18
N THR A 330 19.08 -13.90 -6.69
CA THR A 330 19.73 -12.64 -6.93
C THR A 330 18.95 -11.80 -7.95
N LYS A 331 18.70 -10.53 -7.62
CA LYS A 331 18.15 -9.55 -8.57
C LYS A 331 19.18 -8.44 -8.74
N LEU A 332 19.40 -8.11 -10.00
CA LEU A 332 20.18 -6.95 -10.44
C LEU A 332 19.63 -6.56 -11.80
N LEU A 333 19.15 -5.33 -11.93
CA LEU A 333 18.73 -4.77 -13.21
C LEU A 333 19.68 -3.63 -13.59
N ILE A 334 20.28 -3.72 -14.78
CA ILE A 334 21.04 -2.62 -15.36
C ILE A 334 20.05 -1.78 -16.17
N LEU A 335 19.64 -0.63 -15.64
CA LEU A 335 18.67 0.25 -16.29
C LEU A 335 19.27 0.93 -17.52
N ARG A 336 20.52 1.36 -17.40
CA ARG A 336 21.23 2.12 -18.42
C ARG A 336 22.70 1.78 -18.35
N PHE A 337 23.33 1.64 -19.50
CA PHE A 337 24.78 1.60 -19.64
C PHE A 337 25.13 2.40 -20.88
N GLU A 338 26.06 3.33 -20.74
CA GLU A 338 26.58 4.17 -21.82
C GLU A 338 28.09 4.15 -21.81
N ALA A 339 28.65 4.28 -23.01
CA ALA A 339 30.08 4.36 -23.24
C ALA A 339 30.31 5.40 -24.34
N ASP A 340 31.10 6.43 -24.05
CA ASP A 340 31.35 7.54 -24.95
C ASP A 340 32.82 7.89 -24.98
N ARG A 341 33.36 8.14 -26.18
CA ARG A 341 34.75 8.54 -26.36
C ARG A 341 34.92 10.00 -25.92
N LEU A 342 35.70 10.22 -24.88
CA LEU A 342 35.92 11.56 -24.30
C LEU A 342 37.07 12.30 -25.00
N ASN A 343 38.11 11.57 -25.39
CA ASN A 343 39.26 12.06 -26.15
C ASN A 343 39.94 10.88 -26.89
N PRO A 344 40.99 11.12 -27.71
CA PRO A 344 41.58 10.05 -28.52
C PRO A 344 42.13 8.88 -27.71
N GLY A 345 42.45 9.10 -26.43
CA GLY A 345 43.03 8.10 -25.53
C GLY A 345 42.08 7.51 -24.50
N SER A 346 40.81 7.92 -24.43
CA SER A 346 39.93 7.47 -23.35
C SER A 346 38.44 7.43 -23.68
N VAL A 347 37.76 6.48 -23.04
CA VAL A 347 36.31 6.26 -23.13
C VAL A 347 35.72 6.33 -21.71
N GLY A 348 34.73 7.19 -21.54
CA GLY A 348 33.94 7.30 -20.30
C GLY A 348 32.81 6.28 -20.31
N LEU A 349 32.61 5.61 -19.18
CA LEU A 349 31.56 4.62 -18.99
C LEU A 349 30.65 5.04 -17.84
N LEU A 350 29.34 5.00 -18.07
CA LEU A 350 28.31 5.42 -17.14
C LEU A 350 27.21 4.37 -17.08
N TRP A 351 26.79 3.96 -15.89
CA TRP A 351 25.63 3.08 -15.75
C TRP A 351 24.84 3.32 -14.49
N THR A 352 23.56 2.93 -14.55
CA THR A 352 22.64 2.99 -13.43
C THR A 352 22.02 1.61 -13.24
N THR A 353 21.99 1.14 -11.99
CA THR A 353 21.35 -0.11 -11.61
C THR A 353 20.08 0.14 -10.79
N TRP A 354 19.22 -0.86 -10.76
CA TRP A 354 18.04 -0.94 -9.91
C TRP A 354 17.94 -2.33 -9.31
N TYR A 355 17.39 -2.44 -8.10
CA TYR A 355 17.40 -3.68 -7.31
C TYR A 355 18.79 -4.30 -7.21
N GLU A 356 19.85 -3.56 -6.86
CA GLU A 356 21.20 -4.12 -6.78
C GLU A 356 21.40 -4.93 -5.48
N VAL A 357 20.90 -6.18 -5.49
CA VAL A 357 20.97 -7.11 -4.36
C VAL A 357 21.99 -8.20 -4.66
N ASN A 358 22.81 -8.57 -3.67
CA ASN A 358 23.83 -9.62 -3.80
C ASN A 358 24.82 -9.42 -4.96
N ASN A 359 24.93 -8.22 -5.53
CA ASN A 359 26.00 -7.91 -6.46
C ASN A 359 27.33 -7.79 -5.71
N LEU A 360 28.38 -8.41 -6.24
CA LEU A 360 29.72 -8.28 -5.68
C LEU A 360 30.47 -7.13 -6.37
N ARG A 361 30.46 -7.13 -7.70
CA ARG A 361 31.19 -6.14 -8.51
C ARG A 361 30.76 -6.16 -9.98
N PHE A 362 31.10 -5.09 -10.69
CA PHE A 362 31.04 -5.01 -12.14
C PHE A 362 32.43 -5.13 -12.74
N GLU A 363 32.60 -6.06 -13.68
CA GLU A 363 33.76 -6.13 -14.56
C GLU A 363 33.42 -5.40 -15.87
N ILE A 364 34.25 -4.43 -16.24
CA ILE A 364 34.11 -3.72 -17.51
C ILE A 364 34.87 -4.54 -18.54
N GLU A 365 34.17 -4.98 -19.57
CA GLU A 365 34.75 -5.76 -20.65
C GLU A 365 34.74 -4.95 -21.96
N ARG A 366 35.87 -5.01 -22.66
CA ARG A 366 36.08 -4.37 -23.97
C ARG A 366 36.47 -5.40 -25.02
N ARG A 367 35.96 -5.22 -26.23
CA ARG A 367 36.47 -5.87 -27.43
C ARG A 367 36.79 -4.79 -28.46
N LEU A 368 38.00 -4.79 -29.01
CA LEU A 368 38.36 -3.92 -30.13
C LEU A 368 37.89 -4.52 -31.45
N GLU A 369 37.73 -3.70 -32.49
CA GLU A 369 37.31 -4.15 -33.82
C GLU A 369 38.18 -5.27 -34.41
N ASN A 370 39.48 -5.26 -34.11
CA ASN A 370 40.43 -6.28 -34.55
C ASN A 370 40.53 -7.49 -33.58
N GLU A 371 39.67 -7.56 -32.57
CA GLU A 371 39.64 -8.64 -31.58
C GLU A 371 38.37 -9.49 -31.72
N THR A 372 38.49 -10.80 -31.42
CA THR A 372 37.37 -11.74 -31.50
C THR A 372 36.64 -11.93 -30.17
N THR A 373 37.28 -11.59 -29.04
CA THR A 373 36.75 -11.83 -27.69
C THR A 373 36.78 -10.58 -26.81
N PHE A 374 35.82 -10.49 -25.89
CA PHE A 374 35.81 -9.47 -24.85
C PHE A 374 36.87 -9.77 -23.77
N LYS A 375 37.59 -8.74 -23.34
CA LYS A 375 38.62 -8.79 -22.30
C LYS A 375 38.26 -7.82 -21.19
N LYS A 376 38.52 -8.20 -19.94
CA LYS A 376 38.35 -7.30 -18.79
C LYS A 376 39.37 -6.16 -18.83
N VAL A 377 38.88 -4.92 -18.77
CA VAL A 377 39.71 -3.70 -18.78
C VAL A 377 39.55 -2.87 -17.50
N GLY A 378 38.55 -3.17 -16.69
CA GLY A 378 38.34 -2.50 -15.41
C GLY A 378 37.43 -3.30 -14.48
N GLU A 379 37.38 -2.87 -13.22
CA GLU A 379 36.48 -3.40 -12.22
C GLU A 379 36.00 -2.27 -11.30
N VAL A 380 34.72 -2.30 -10.94
CA VAL A 380 34.13 -1.38 -9.98
C VAL A 380 33.34 -2.21 -8.96
N ALA A 381 33.64 -2.03 -7.67
CA ALA A 381 32.92 -2.68 -6.60
C ALA A 381 31.43 -2.25 -6.60
N SER A 382 30.55 -3.18 -6.25
CA SER A 382 29.14 -2.87 -6.01
C SER A 382 29.01 -1.78 -4.94
N LYS A 383 28.21 -0.74 -5.21
CA LYS A 383 27.75 0.23 -4.20
C LYS A 383 26.55 -0.31 -3.42
N GLY A 384 25.87 -1.34 -3.92
CA GLY A 384 24.75 -1.97 -3.24
C GLY A 384 25.20 -2.80 -2.03
N THR A 385 24.51 -2.64 -0.91
CA THR A 385 24.66 -3.48 0.29
C THR A 385 24.03 -4.85 0.07
N ALA A 386 24.41 -5.82 0.91
CA ALA A 386 23.89 -7.20 0.84
C ALA A 386 22.39 -7.32 1.22
N ILE A 387 21.73 -6.22 1.58
CA ILE A 387 20.38 -6.19 2.16
C ILE A 387 19.54 -5.15 1.39
N ASN A 388 18.82 -5.63 0.38
CA ASN A 388 17.64 -5.01 -0.25
C ASN A 388 17.70 -3.50 -0.54
N GLU A 389 18.65 -3.04 -1.36
CA GLU A 389 18.63 -1.66 -1.86
C GLU A 389 17.60 -1.49 -2.99
N LEU A 390 16.47 -0.88 -2.63
CA LEU A 390 15.37 -0.50 -3.54
C LEU A 390 15.54 0.93 -4.08
N ARG A 391 16.74 1.29 -4.54
CA ARG A 391 17.03 2.61 -5.14
C ARG A 391 17.97 2.52 -6.33
N ALA A 392 18.01 3.58 -7.13
CA ALA A 392 18.94 3.71 -8.25
C ALA A 392 20.34 3.98 -7.71
N LEU A 393 21.33 3.27 -8.27
CA LEU A 393 22.74 3.48 -7.97
C LEU A 393 23.47 3.81 -9.26
N ASP A 394 24.08 4.99 -9.29
CA ASP A 394 24.85 5.46 -10.44
C ASP A 394 26.33 5.14 -10.28
N TYR A 395 26.96 4.76 -11.38
CA TYR A 395 28.36 4.42 -11.46
C TYR A 395 29.01 5.13 -12.64
N ASN A 396 30.29 5.38 -12.50
CA ASN A 396 31.13 5.83 -13.59
C ASN A 396 32.51 5.20 -13.47
N THR A 397 33.17 5.06 -14.62
CA THR A 397 34.60 4.76 -14.68
C THR A 397 35.16 5.18 -16.03
N LEU A 398 36.48 5.11 -16.17
CA LEU A 398 37.21 5.48 -17.37
C LEU A 398 38.03 4.29 -17.86
N ASP A 399 37.99 4.05 -19.17
CA ASP A 399 38.92 3.14 -19.83
C ASP A 399 39.93 3.94 -20.66
N LEU A 400 41.22 3.70 -20.41
CA LEU A 400 42.31 4.28 -21.20
C LEU A 400 42.46 3.50 -22.50
N ASN A 401 41.72 3.95 -23.52
CA ASN A 401 41.63 3.31 -24.83
C ASN A 401 42.04 4.24 -25.97
N GLY A 402 43.31 4.13 -26.38
CA GLY A 402 43.87 4.78 -27.57
C GLY A 402 43.57 4.08 -28.90
N PHE A 403 42.73 3.03 -28.92
CA PHE A 403 42.44 2.31 -30.15
C PHE A 403 41.66 3.18 -31.15
N ARG A 404 42.10 3.13 -32.41
CA ARG A 404 41.67 4.02 -33.50
C ARG A 404 40.53 3.47 -34.35
N GLY A 405 40.11 2.24 -34.12
CA GLY A 405 38.91 1.65 -34.73
C GLY A 405 37.72 1.67 -33.78
N TRP A 406 36.70 0.89 -34.11
CA TRP A 406 35.56 0.70 -33.23
C TRP A 406 35.97 -0.05 -31.95
N SER A 407 35.41 0.35 -30.83
CA SER A 407 35.53 -0.36 -29.55
C SER A 407 34.16 -0.70 -29.02
N TYR A 408 33.98 -1.91 -28.52
CA TYR A 408 32.71 -2.42 -28.02
C TYR A 408 32.84 -2.67 -26.52
N TYR A 409 31.91 -2.15 -25.74
CA TYR A 409 31.92 -2.29 -24.28
C TYR A 409 30.69 -3.02 -23.79
N ARG A 410 30.85 -3.79 -22.71
CA ARG A 410 29.73 -4.33 -21.93
C ARG A 410 30.12 -4.39 -20.45
N LEU A 411 29.11 -4.40 -19.59
CA LEU A 411 29.26 -4.72 -18.19
C LEU A 411 29.04 -6.21 -17.99
N LYS A 412 29.88 -6.82 -17.16
CA LYS A 412 29.68 -8.14 -16.59
C LYS A 412 29.52 -7.99 -15.10
N ALA A 413 28.30 -8.10 -14.61
CA ALA A 413 28.04 -8.14 -13.18
C ALA A 413 28.33 -9.54 -12.64
N VAL A 414 29.11 -9.60 -11.56
CA VAL A 414 29.42 -10.83 -10.84
C VAL A 414 28.75 -10.73 -9.48
N LEU A 415 27.84 -11.66 -9.22
CA LEU A 415 27.07 -11.71 -7.99
C LEU A 415 27.83 -12.53 -6.94
N ARG A 416 27.46 -12.37 -5.66
CA ARG A 416 28.09 -13.05 -4.51
C ARG A 416 27.88 -14.57 -4.52
N ASP A 417 26.83 -15.04 -5.20
CA ASP A 417 26.54 -16.45 -5.43
C ASP A 417 27.27 -17.04 -6.66
N GLY A 418 28.05 -16.22 -7.37
CA GLY A 418 28.77 -16.61 -8.59
C GLY A 418 27.96 -16.44 -9.89
N THR A 419 26.69 -16.02 -9.82
CA THR A 419 25.88 -15.74 -11.01
C THR A 419 26.47 -14.57 -11.80
N ILE A 420 26.40 -14.67 -13.13
CA ILE A 420 26.92 -13.66 -14.06
C ILE A 420 25.78 -13.08 -14.89
N LEU A 421 25.72 -11.75 -14.95
CA LEU A 421 24.77 -11.01 -15.80
C LEU A 421 25.53 -10.05 -16.71
N TYR A 422 25.10 -9.94 -17.96
CA TYR A 422 25.70 -9.02 -18.93
C TYR A 422 24.73 -7.89 -19.28
N SER A 423 25.27 -6.69 -19.49
CA SER A 423 24.53 -5.60 -20.14
C SER A 423 24.42 -5.84 -21.64
N GLU A 424 23.63 -4.99 -22.31
CA GLU A 424 23.78 -4.78 -23.75
C GLU A 424 25.20 -4.29 -24.10
N ILE A 425 25.62 -4.55 -25.33
CA ILE A 425 26.88 -4.07 -25.86
C ILE A 425 26.71 -2.63 -26.35
N ARG A 426 27.60 -1.73 -25.91
CA ARG A 426 27.68 -0.35 -26.38
C ARG A 426 28.85 -0.17 -27.35
N PRO A 427 28.58 0.11 -28.64
CA PRO A 427 29.63 0.43 -29.61
C PRO A 427 30.07 1.88 -29.44
N VAL A 428 31.38 2.10 -29.42
CA VAL A 428 32.02 3.40 -29.32
C VAL A 428 32.82 3.63 -30.60
N PRO A 429 32.42 4.62 -31.42
CA PRO A 429 33.12 4.91 -32.67
C PRO A 429 34.54 5.45 -32.42
N PRO A 430 35.41 5.35 -33.41
CA PRO A 430 36.70 6.04 -33.36
C PRO A 430 36.51 7.56 -33.37
N GLN A 431 37.35 8.28 -32.64
CA GLN A 431 37.39 9.74 -32.74
C GLN A 431 38.11 10.12 -34.02
N ARG A 432 37.37 10.73 -34.95
CA ARG A 432 37.86 11.20 -36.23
C ARG A 432 37.77 12.71 -36.25
N ASP A 433 38.86 13.37 -36.63
CA ASP A 433 38.90 14.81 -36.71
C ASP A 433 39.76 15.30 -37.87
N VAL A 434 39.37 16.42 -38.46
CA VAL A 434 40.11 17.14 -39.50
C VAL A 434 40.17 18.59 -39.08
N LEU A 435 41.36 19.02 -38.67
CA LEU A 435 41.62 20.39 -38.23
C LEU A 435 42.40 21.14 -39.30
N VAL A 436 41.93 22.33 -39.66
CA VAL A 436 42.61 23.23 -40.60
C VAL A 436 42.95 24.52 -39.89
N PHE A 437 44.24 24.75 -39.61
CA PHE A 437 44.67 25.88 -38.78
C PHE A 437 46.07 26.42 -39.14
N PRO A 438 46.34 27.72 -38.90
CA PRO A 438 45.33 28.74 -38.63
C PRO A 438 44.47 29.00 -39.87
N ASN A 439 43.23 29.44 -39.64
CA ASN A 439 42.33 29.85 -40.70
C ASN A 439 41.45 31.00 -40.16
N PRO A 440 41.61 32.26 -40.63
CA PRO A 440 42.45 32.70 -41.75
C PRO A 440 43.97 32.55 -41.55
N ASN A 441 44.74 32.61 -42.63
CA ASN A 441 46.22 32.54 -42.61
C ASN A 441 46.87 33.47 -43.65
N TYR A 442 48.21 33.58 -43.63
CA TYR A 442 49.02 34.38 -44.57
C TYR A 442 49.79 33.51 -45.58
N GLY A 443 49.11 32.52 -46.14
CA GLY A 443 49.62 31.65 -47.21
C GLY A 443 50.33 30.40 -46.70
N LYS A 444 50.20 30.11 -45.39
CA LYS A 444 50.73 28.92 -44.71
C LYS A 444 49.71 28.41 -43.69
N PHE A 445 49.28 27.17 -43.82
CA PHE A 445 48.41 26.51 -42.84
C PHE A 445 48.71 25.02 -42.76
N LYS A 446 48.24 24.39 -41.69
CA LYS A 446 48.32 22.95 -41.45
C LYS A 446 46.95 22.31 -41.58
N VAL A 447 46.93 21.11 -42.15
CA VAL A 447 45.78 20.21 -42.12
C VAL A 447 46.18 19.00 -41.31
N ARG A 448 45.56 18.83 -40.14
CA ARG A 448 45.74 17.66 -39.29
C ARG A 448 44.56 16.73 -39.48
N VAL A 449 44.83 15.52 -39.92
CA VAL A 449 43.82 14.47 -40.10
C VAL A 449 44.11 13.35 -39.11
N ASN A 450 43.16 13.08 -38.21
CA ASN A 450 43.29 12.10 -37.13
C ASN A 450 42.17 11.06 -37.17
N GLY A 451 42.49 9.81 -36.79
CA GLY A 451 41.50 8.74 -36.59
C GLY A 451 40.96 8.06 -37.85
N TYR A 452 41.52 8.34 -39.03
CA TYR A 452 41.16 7.66 -40.28
C TYR A 452 42.16 6.54 -40.59
N LEU A 453 41.65 5.34 -40.89
CA LEU A 453 42.43 4.12 -41.13
C LEU A 453 42.44 3.69 -42.61
N SER A 454 42.09 4.60 -43.51
CA SER A 454 41.88 4.33 -44.94
C SER A 454 42.56 5.39 -45.79
N ASN A 455 43.02 5.01 -46.98
CA ASN A 455 43.61 5.93 -47.95
C ASN A 455 42.60 7.01 -48.38
N MET A 456 42.96 8.28 -48.15
CA MET A 456 42.20 9.46 -48.51
C MET A 456 42.94 10.31 -49.54
N GLY A 457 42.17 11.08 -50.31
CA GLY A 457 42.67 12.18 -51.12
C GLY A 457 42.26 13.52 -50.49
N MET A 458 43.15 14.50 -50.54
CA MET A 458 42.83 15.89 -50.23
C MET A 458 43.00 16.73 -51.48
N GLN A 459 41.99 17.53 -51.80
CA GLN A 459 41.98 18.51 -52.88
C GLN A 459 41.83 19.91 -52.31
N LEU A 460 42.60 20.84 -52.88
CA LEU A 460 42.42 22.27 -52.65
C LEU A 460 41.98 22.92 -53.97
N THR A 461 40.82 23.56 -53.96
CA THR A 461 40.26 24.24 -55.15
C THR A 461 40.12 25.74 -54.92
N ASN A 462 40.13 26.53 -55.99
CA ASN A 462 39.71 27.92 -55.94
C ASN A 462 38.18 28.05 -56.00
N THR A 463 37.67 29.29 -55.99
CA THR A 463 36.23 29.61 -56.08
C THR A 463 35.60 29.23 -57.42
N TRP A 464 36.40 29.02 -58.47
CA TRP A 464 35.96 28.52 -59.77
C TRP A 464 35.97 26.99 -59.88
N GLY A 465 36.29 26.28 -58.78
CA GLY A 465 36.33 24.81 -58.75
C GLY A 465 37.57 24.20 -59.40
N GLN A 466 38.54 25.01 -59.82
CA GLN A 466 39.81 24.50 -60.36
C GLN A 466 40.64 23.91 -59.23
N VAL A 467 41.11 22.67 -59.42
CA VAL A 467 42.01 21.99 -58.48
C VAL A 467 43.40 22.59 -58.57
N LEU A 468 43.88 23.17 -57.48
CA LEU A 468 45.20 23.79 -57.38
C LEU A 468 46.26 22.83 -56.83
N ARG A 469 45.88 22.00 -55.85
CA ARG A 469 46.76 21.01 -55.23
C ARG A 469 46.00 19.75 -54.87
N GLN A 470 46.73 18.63 -54.90
CA GLN A 470 46.26 17.33 -54.47
C GLN A 470 47.29 16.68 -53.55
N PHE A 471 46.81 15.99 -52.53
CA PHE A 471 47.64 15.24 -51.59
C PHE A 471 47.02 13.86 -51.36
N ASN A 472 47.88 12.86 -51.22
CA ASN A 472 47.46 11.53 -50.77
C ASN A 472 47.71 11.44 -49.26
N ILE A 473 46.73 10.96 -48.52
CA ILE A 473 46.81 10.74 -47.08
C ILE A 473 46.54 9.26 -46.84
N GLU A 474 47.52 8.50 -46.35
CA GLU A 474 47.32 7.06 -46.13
C GLU A 474 46.48 6.79 -44.88
N TYR A 475 46.79 7.50 -43.78
CA TYR A 475 46.08 7.36 -42.50
C TYR A 475 45.91 8.73 -41.83
N GLU A 476 46.80 9.04 -40.89
CA GLU A 476 46.94 10.35 -40.27
C GLU A 476 48.07 11.11 -40.95
N ALA A 477 47.87 12.41 -41.11
CA ALA A 477 48.88 13.28 -41.64
C ALA A 477 48.74 14.67 -41.04
N ASP A 478 49.89 15.27 -40.75
CA ASP A 478 50.03 16.72 -40.63
C ASP A 478 50.57 17.23 -41.97
N ILE A 479 49.69 17.86 -42.75
CA ILE A 479 50.05 18.40 -44.06
C ILE A 479 50.30 19.90 -43.93
N ASP A 480 51.54 20.30 -44.19
CA ASP A 480 51.91 21.70 -44.32
C ASP A 480 51.61 22.21 -45.73
N VAL A 481 50.67 23.15 -45.84
CA VAL A 481 50.33 23.81 -47.11
C VAL A 481 50.90 25.21 -47.08
N THR A 482 51.79 25.52 -48.02
CA THR A 482 52.50 26.81 -48.10
C THR A 482 52.49 27.39 -49.50
N GLY A 483 52.66 28.71 -49.61
CA GLY A 483 52.84 29.42 -50.89
C GLY A 483 51.56 29.55 -51.69
N LEU A 484 50.43 29.80 -51.01
CA LEU A 484 49.17 30.15 -51.67
C LEU A 484 48.98 31.66 -51.68
N PRO A 485 48.59 32.27 -52.82
CA PRO A 485 48.22 33.69 -52.89
C PRO A 485 47.01 34.02 -52.01
N ALA A 486 46.85 35.30 -51.67
CA ALA A 486 45.69 35.82 -50.95
C ALA A 486 44.40 35.60 -51.76
N ALA A 487 43.55 34.69 -51.27
CA ALA A 487 42.26 34.33 -51.87
C ALA A 487 41.44 33.45 -50.90
N THR A 488 40.22 33.09 -51.31
CA THR A 488 39.43 32.02 -50.69
C THR A 488 39.64 30.71 -51.45
N TYR A 489 39.86 29.64 -50.71
CA TYR A 489 39.99 28.28 -51.23
C TYR A 489 38.98 27.34 -50.55
N PHE A 490 38.67 26.22 -51.22
CA PHE A 490 37.90 25.14 -50.63
C PHE A 490 38.79 23.89 -50.53
N LEU A 491 38.86 23.34 -49.34
CA LEU A 491 39.55 22.10 -49.05
C LEU A 491 38.50 20.99 -48.96
N VAL A 492 38.74 19.89 -49.67
CA VAL A 492 37.89 18.70 -49.66
C VAL A 492 38.76 17.48 -49.40
N ILE A 493 38.42 16.71 -48.37
CA ILE A 493 39.00 15.39 -48.10
C ILE A 493 37.97 14.34 -48.47
N TYR A 494 38.38 13.30 -49.19
CA TYR A 494 37.50 12.22 -49.63
C TYR A 494 38.20 10.87 -49.51
N HIS A 495 37.41 9.82 -49.30
CA HIS A 495 37.89 8.44 -49.32
C HIS A 495 38.29 8.07 -50.75
N ARG A 496 39.51 7.57 -50.95
CA ARG A 496 40.08 7.45 -52.30
C ARG A 496 39.38 6.39 -53.15
N GLU A 497 38.94 5.29 -52.53
CA GLU A 497 38.31 4.18 -53.25
C GLU A 497 36.84 4.42 -53.58
N THR A 498 36.12 5.12 -52.70
CA THR A 498 34.66 5.28 -52.79
C THR A 498 34.26 6.66 -53.28
N GLY A 499 35.18 7.63 -53.27
CA GLY A 499 34.91 9.04 -53.59
C GLY A 499 34.05 9.77 -52.55
N VAL A 500 33.66 9.10 -51.45
CA VAL A 500 32.83 9.70 -50.41
C VAL A 500 33.57 10.83 -49.73
N ILE A 501 32.94 12.00 -49.66
CA ILE A 501 33.53 13.19 -49.04
C ILE A 501 33.49 13.03 -47.51
N ILE A 502 34.66 13.18 -46.90
CA ILE A 502 34.90 13.04 -45.46
C ILE A 502 34.84 14.41 -44.77
N HIS A 503 35.43 15.44 -45.37
CA HIS A 503 35.46 16.78 -44.80
C HIS A 503 35.48 17.85 -45.89
N LYS A 504 34.86 18.99 -45.61
CA LYS A 504 34.94 20.20 -46.44
C LYS A 504 35.18 21.40 -45.54
N SER A 505 36.11 22.28 -45.93
CA SER A 505 36.31 23.55 -45.25
C SER A 505 36.69 24.66 -46.21
N LYS A 506 36.27 25.88 -45.87
CA LYS A 506 36.70 27.11 -46.54
C LYS A 506 38.00 27.57 -45.89
N VAL A 507 39.03 27.80 -46.68
CA VAL A 507 40.33 28.33 -46.22
C VAL A 507 40.51 29.75 -46.75
N VAL A 508 40.76 30.70 -45.86
CA VAL A 508 40.95 32.12 -46.22
C VAL A 508 42.42 32.50 -46.07
N VAL A 509 43.02 32.93 -47.17
CA VAL A 509 44.39 33.45 -47.21
C VAL A 509 44.34 34.98 -47.34
N LEU A 510 44.90 35.68 -46.37
CA LEU A 510 45.00 37.13 -46.32
C LEU A 510 46.26 37.62 -47.06
N LYS A 511 46.26 38.92 -47.40
CA LYS A 511 47.39 39.59 -48.03
C LYS A 511 48.57 39.78 -47.09
#